data_AF-A0A1Y2SGX9-F1
#
_entry.id   AF-A0A1Y2SGX9-F1
#
_cell.length_a   1.000
_cell.length_b   1.000
_cell.length_c   1.000
_cell.angle_alpha   90.00
_cell.angle_beta   90.00
_cell.angle_gamma   90.00
#
_symmetry.space_group_name_H-M   'P 1'
#
loop_
_entity.id
_entity.type
_entity.pdbx_description
1 polymer ?
#
loop_
_entity_poly.entity_id
_entity_poly.type
_entity_poly.pdbx_seq_one_letter_code
_entity_poly.pdbx_strand_id
1 'polypeptide(L)'
;MSGKLTEIMPGLHVPLMSPLSFRRKAQYQVRCYQRGERNYIRLKEKGTGYLKINVGLFWRLLSRDNGQSWELMLHERYNNEIRK
;
A
#
# COMPACT_ATOMS: atom_id res chain seq x y z
N MET A 1 -14.51 0.74 -11.08
CA MET A 1 -15.20 0.39 -9.83
C MET A 1 -14.15 0.27 -8.72
N SER A 2 -14.10 1.21 -7.78
CA SER A 2 -13.23 1.07 -6.61
C SER A 2 -13.85 0.02 -5.70
N GLY A 3 -13.36 -1.23 -5.76
CA GLY A 3 -13.87 -2.31 -4.93
C GLY A 3 -13.79 -1.91 -3.45
N LYS A 4 -14.83 -2.24 -2.66
CA LYS A 4 -14.86 -1.95 -1.23
C LYS A 4 -13.54 -2.40 -0.58
N LEU A 5 -12.87 -1.45 0.05
CA LEU A 5 -11.70 -1.71 0.89
C LEU A 5 -12.19 -2.09 2.29
N THR A 6 -11.48 -3.02 2.92
CA THR A 6 -11.71 -3.40 4.31
C THR A 6 -10.44 -3.11 5.10
N GLU A 7 -10.59 -2.56 6.29
CA GLU A 7 -9.48 -2.32 7.20
C GLU A 7 -9.17 -3.61 7.96
N ILE A 8 -7.94 -4.10 7.84
CA ILE A 8 -7.48 -5.35 8.49
C ILE A 8 -6.46 -5.11 9.61
N MET A 9 -6.00 -3.87 9.75
CA MET A 9 -5.25 -3.35 10.88
C MET A 9 -5.41 -1.83 10.88
N PRO A 10 -5.18 -1.14 12.01
CA PRO A 10 -5.18 0.33 12.06
C PRO A 10 -4.31 0.92 10.94
N GLY A 11 -4.95 1.64 10.01
CA GLY A 11 -4.26 2.26 8.89
C GLY A 11 -3.81 1.29 7.79
N LEU A 12 -4.31 0.05 7.72
CA LEU A 12 -4.14 -0.84 6.55
C LEU A 12 -5.48 -1.23 5.94
N HIS A 13 -5.73 -0.68 4.76
CA HIS A 13 -6.89 -0.98 3.94
C HIS A 13 -6.52 -1.95 2.82
N VAL A 14 -7.31 -3.02 2.65
CA VAL A 14 -7.10 -4.01 1.60
C VAL A 14 -8.38 -4.26 0.79
N PRO A 15 -8.29 -4.62 -0.50
CA PRO A 15 -9.45 -4.99 -1.28
C PRO A 15 -10.06 -6.29 -0.74
N LEU A 16 -11.39 -6.35 -0.67
CA LEU A 16 -12.13 -7.52 -0.17
C LEU A 16 -11.81 -8.83 -0.91
N MET A 17 -11.43 -8.74 -2.19
CA MET A 17 -11.08 -9.90 -3.02
C MET A 17 -9.58 -10.22 -3.02
N SER A 18 -8.77 -9.51 -2.24
CA SER A 18 -7.33 -9.80 -2.15
C SER A 18 -7.10 -11.17 -1.51
N PRO A 19 -6.19 -12.01 -2.05
CA PRO A 19 -5.84 -13.28 -1.42
C PRO A 19 -5.26 -13.09 -0.03
N LEU A 20 -5.59 -14.00 0.90
CA LEU A 20 -5.16 -13.94 2.31
C LEU A 20 -3.63 -13.89 2.46
N SER A 21 -2.89 -14.55 1.55
CA SER A 21 -1.43 -14.51 1.52
C SER A 21 -0.87 -13.10 1.35
N PHE A 22 -1.48 -12.30 0.45
CA PHE A 22 -1.08 -10.91 0.24
C PHE A 22 -1.53 -9.99 1.37
N ARG A 23 -2.68 -10.27 2.01
CA ARG A 23 -3.09 -9.55 3.23
C ARG A 23 -2.06 -9.71 4.34
N ARG A 24 -1.62 -10.96 4.61
CA ARG A 24 -0.60 -11.25 5.62
C ARG A 24 0.75 -10.59 5.28
N LYS A 25 1.18 -10.65 4.02
CA LYS A 25 2.41 -9.97 3.57
C LYS A 25 2.30 -8.45 3.72
N ALA A 26 1.17 -7.86 3.34
CA ALA A 26 0.92 -6.44 3.52
C ALA A 26 0.99 -6.06 5.00
N GLN A 27 0.37 -6.87 5.87
CA GLN A 27 0.43 -6.64 7.31
C GLN A 27 1.84 -6.66 7.85
N TYR A 28 2.65 -7.64 7.44
CA TYR A 28 4.06 -7.73 7.79
C TYR A 28 4.83 -6.48 7.38
N GLN A 29 4.66 -6.03 6.13
CA GLN A 29 5.35 -4.85 5.61
C GLN A 29 5.00 -3.56 6.37
N VAL A 30 3.72 -3.34 6.70
CA VAL A 30 3.32 -2.17 7.48
C VAL A 30 3.90 -2.22 8.89
N ARG A 31 3.96 -3.40 9.53
CA ARG A 31 4.60 -3.55 10.85
C ARG A 31 6.10 -3.25 10.81
N CYS A 32 6.81 -3.70 9.78
CA CYS A 32 8.22 -3.34 9.57
C CYS A 32 8.39 -1.82 9.45
N TYR A 33 7.54 -1.17 8.67
CA TYR A 33 7.56 0.29 8.54
C TYR A 33 7.32 0.99 9.90
N GLN A 34 6.32 0.55 10.67
CA GLN A 34 6.02 1.10 12.00
C GLN A 34 7.15 0.92 13.02
N ARG A 35 7.99 -0.11 12.83
CA ARG A 35 9.20 -0.33 13.63
C ARG A 35 10.38 0.55 13.22
N GLY A 36 10.22 1.37 12.18
CA GLY A 36 11.27 2.23 11.64
C GLY A 36 12.13 1.56 10.56
N GLU A 37 11.74 0.39 10.05
CA GLU A 37 12.47 -0.23 8.94
C GLU A 37 12.30 0.58 7.66
N ARG A 38 13.38 0.67 6.88
CA ARG A 38 13.38 1.38 5.59
C ARG A 38 12.93 0.48 4.44
N ASN A 39 11.76 -0.13 4.58
CA ASN A 39 11.17 -1.04 3.58
C ASN A 39 10.26 -0.34 2.54
N TYR A 40 10.30 0.99 2.49
CA TYR A 40 9.46 1.82 1.64
C TYR A 40 10.28 2.67 0.67
N ILE A 41 9.62 3.11 -0.40
CA ILE A 41 10.14 4.02 -1.40
C ILE A 41 9.29 5.29 -1.35
N ARG A 42 9.92 6.45 -1.17
CA ARG A 42 9.26 7.75 -1.34
C ARG A 42 9.24 8.11 -2.81
N LEU A 43 8.03 8.26 -3.35
CA LEU A 43 7.81 8.67 -4.73
C LEU A 43 8.07 10.17 -4.84
N LYS A 44 8.89 10.54 -5.83
CA LYS A 44 9.17 11.93 -6.18
C LYS A 44 8.27 12.43 -7.32
N GLU A 45 7.52 11.53 -7.96
CA GLU A 45 6.63 11.86 -9.06
C GLU A 45 5.58 12.89 -8.62
N LYS A 46 5.51 13.99 -9.40
CA LYS A 46 4.58 15.12 -9.23
C LYS A 46 4.61 15.85 -7.88
N GLY A 47 5.66 15.69 -7.07
CA GLY A 47 5.76 16.36 -5.76
C GLY A 47 4.75 15.84 -4.72
N THR A 48 4.10 14.71 -4.97
CA THR A 48 3.06 14.13 -4.08
C THR A 48 3.63 13.65 -2.75
N GLY A 49 4.91 13.23 -2.73
CA GLY A 49 5.56 12.71 -1.53
C GLY A 49 5.00 11.37 -1.04
N TYR A 50 4.23 10.67 -1.87
CA TYR A 50 3.63 9.38 -1.52
C TYR A 50 4.67 8.33 -1.16
N LEU A 51 4.31 7.40 -0.28
CA LEU A 51 5.14 6.26 0.08
C LEU A 51 4.61 4.99 -0.55
N LYS A 52 5.53 4.12 -0.98
CA LYS A 52 5.22 2.84 -1.63
C LYS A 52 5.97 1.71 -0.95
N ILE A 53 5.30 0.58 -0.73
CA ILE A 53 5.95 -0.69 -0.37
C ILE A 53 5.56 -1.79 -1.37
N ASN A 54 6.52 -2.62 -1.77
CA ASN A 54 6.28 -3.77 -2.64
C ASN A 54 5.87 -4.99 -1.80
N VAL A 55 4.68 -5.54 -2.05
CA VAL A 55 4.17 -6.73 -1.32
C VAL A 55 4.35 -8.02 -2.13
N GLY A 56 4.42 -7.93 -3.45
CA GLY A 56 4.64 -9.06 -4.36
C GLY A 56 4.88 -8.58 -5.79
N LEU A 57 4.72 -9.44 -6.79
CA LEU A 57 4.93 -9.05 -8.20
C LEU A 57 3.92 -7.95 -8.63
N PHE A 58 2.63 -8.19 -8.37
CA PHE A 58 1.53 -7.33 -8.80
C PHE A 58 0.91 -6.48 -7.68
N TRP A 59 1.35 -6.63 -6.42
CA TRP A 59 0.72 -5.96 -5.28
C TRP A 59 1.61 -4.88 -4.67
N ARG A 60 1.04 -3.71 -4.44
CA ARG A 60 1.70 -2.52 -3.88
C ARG A 60 0.89 -1.99 -2.71
N LEU A 61 1.58 -1.55 -1.67
CA LEU A 61 1.02 -0.65 -0.69
C LEU A 61 1.35 0.77 -1.11
N LEU A 62 0.35 1.65 -1.07
CA LEU A 62 0.50 3.07 -1.29
C LEU A 62 0.01 3.81 -0.04
N SER A 63 0.81 4.75 0.45
CA SER A 63 0.42 5.70 1.47
C SER A 63 0.47 7.10 0.89
N ARG A 64 -0.61 7.84 1.09
CA ARG A 64 -0.77 9.23 0.63
C ARG A 64 -0.54 10.25 1.74
N ASP A 65 -0.42 9.78 2.98
CA ASP A 65 -0.40 10.57 4.23
C ASP A 65 0.89 10.34 5.03
N ASN A 66 1.99 10.12 4.31
CA ASN A 66 3.32 9.96 4.88
C ASN A 66 3.48 8.73 5.81
N GLY A 67 2.70 7.68 5.57
CA GLY A 67 2.81 6.38 6.23
C GLY A 67 1.81 6.15 7.36
N GLN A 68 0.86 7.07 7.59
CA GLN A 68 -0.20 6.92 8.59
C GLN A 68 -1.24 5.87 8.15
N SER A 69 -1.61 5.87 6.87
CA SER A 69 -2.47 4.87 6.26
C SER A 69 -1.87 4.29 5.00
N TRP A 70 -2.17 3.02 4.76
CA TRP A 70 -1.68 2.20 3.67
C TRP A 70 -2.84 1.53 2.97
N GLU A 71 -2.85 1.62 1.65
CA GLU A 71 -3.83 0.96 0.80
C GLU A 71 -3.14 -0.11 -0.05
N LEU A 72 -3.57 -1.36 0.07
CA LEU A 72 -3.12 -2.45 -0.78
C LEU A 72 -3.84 -2.40 -2.12
N MET A 73 -3.09 -2.41 -3.21
CA MET A 73 -3.64 -2.32 -4.55
C MET A 73 -2.82 -3.10 -5.56
N LEU A 74 -3.46 -3.45 -6.67
CA LEU A 74 -2.80 -4.03 -7.82
C LEU A 74 -1.92 -2.99 -8.53
N HIS A 75 -0.90 -3.46 -9.23
CA HIS A 75 0.05 -2.62 -9.95
C HIS A 75 -0.63 -1.70 -10.97
N GLU A 76 -1.65 -2.19 -11.68
CA GLU A 76 -2.42 -1.39 -12.64
C GLU A 76 -3.13 -0.22 -11.96
N ARG A 77 -3.82 -0.48 -10.85
CA ARG A 77 -4.48 0.56 -10.06
C ARG A 77 -3.45 1.53 -9.49
N TYR A 78 -2.35 1.02 -8.95
CA TYR A 78 -1.24 1.85 -8.49
C TYR A 78 -0.74 2.81 -9.58
N ASN A 79 -0.50 2.31 -10.81
CA ASN A 79 -0.03 3.15 -11.92
C ASN A 79 -1.03 4.26 -12.24
N ASN A 80 -2.33 3.97 -12.20
CA ASN A 80 -3.35 4.99 -12.41
C ASN A 80 -3.33 6.05 -11.29
N GLU A 81 -3.14 5.64 -10.03
CA GLU A 81 -3.09 6.55 -8.88
C GLU A 81 -1.85 7.46 -8.90
N ILE A 82 -0.69 6.96 -9.33
CA ILE A 82 0.54 7.77 -9.40
C ILE A 82 0.63 8.63 -10.66
N ARG A 83 -0.09 8.26 -11.74
CA ARG A 83 -0.11 9.01 -13.00
C ARG A 83 -1.20 10.08 -13.05
N LYS A 84 -2.19 10.01 -12.16
CA LYS A 84 -3.22 11.05 -12.01
C LYS A 84 -2.58 12.38 -11.62
#